data_AF-A0A945WPG5-F1
#
_entry.id   AF-A0A945WPG5-F1
#
_cell.length_a   1.000
_cell.length_b   1.000
_cell.length_c   1.000
_cell.angle_alpha   90.00
_cell.angle_beta   90.00
_cell.angle_gamma   90.00
#
_symmetry.space_group_name_H-M   'P 1'
#
loop_
_entity.id
_entity.type
_entity.pdbx_description
1 polymer ?
#
loop_
_entity_poly.entity_id
_entity_poly.type
_entity_poly.pdbx_seq_one_letter_code
_entity_poly.pdbx_strand_id
1 'polypeptide(L)'
;MKVSKKILGLPASNGIVSGPVWIYRPIQLSYKTKNFCDPQEELSRLDNAVGVAKKQLQGLMLKTKDQIGEEEAQIFEAHKLILEDPELKNLVIDLLENKRINAEAAVDQSIEQYANSLQALDSEYFRERAQDVRDVGRRLILCLQGVKTSDAKMPENPVIILADEL
;
A
#
# COMPACT_ATOMS: atom_id res chain seq x y z
N MET A 1 8.75 -40.13 2.68
CA MET A 1 8.57 -38.69 2.96
C MET A 1 7.39 -38.53 3.92
N LYS A 2 7.62 -38.25 5.20
CA LYS A 2 6.51 -38.04 6.16
C LYS A 2 5.93 -36.65 5.88
N VAL A 3 4.76 -36.59 5.26
CA VAL A 3 3.99 -35.35 5.11
C VAL A 3 3.47 -35.00 6.51
N SER A 4 4.11 -34.06 7.19
CA SER A 4 3.82 -33.77 8.60
C SER A 4 2.70 -32.75 8.82
N LYS A 5 2.13 -32.16 7.77
CA LYS A 5 0.95 -31.29 7.84
C LYS A 5 0.28 -31.15 6.47
N LYS A 6 -1.05 -31.29 6.41
CA LYS A 6 -1.87 -30.98 5.24
C LYS A 6 -2.68 -29.71 5.55
N ILE A 7 -2.57 -28.71 4.68
CA ILE A 7 -3.35 -27.47 4.76
C ILE A 7 -4.38 -27.54 3.64
N LEU A 8 -5.66 -27.31 3.97
CA LEU A 8 -6.76 -27.23 3.02
C LEU A 8 -7.08 -25.76 2.77
N GLY A 9 -7.39 -25.40 1.53
CA GLY A 9 -7.74 -24.04 1.13
C GLY A 9 -8.62 -24.03 -0.12
N LEU A 10 -9.02 -22.85 -0.56
CA LEU A 10 -9.76 -22.66 -1.81
C LEU A 10 -8.76 -22.57 -2.98
N PRO A 11 -8.92 -23.38 -4.05
CA PRO A 11 -8.02 -23.34 -5.18
C PRO A 11 -8.23 -22.07 -6.00
N ALA A 12 -7.22 -21.21 -6.07
CA ALA A 12 -7.23 -20.02 -6.94
C ALA A 12 -6.73 -20.31 -8.37
N SER A 13 -5.86 -21.31 -8.54
CA SER A 13 -5.30 -21.72 -9.83
C SER A 13 -4.98 -23.22 -9.84
N ASN A 14 -4.99 -23.83 -11.03
CA ASN A 14 -4.72 -25.26 -11.23
C ASN A 14 -3.22 -25.53 -11.37
N GLY A 15 -2.75 -26.66 -10.84
CA GLY A 15 -1.37 -27.11 -11.03
C GLY A 15 -0.82 -27.89 -9.84
N ILE A 16 0.32 -28.57 -10.03
CA ILE A 16 1.08 -29.23 -8.97
C ILE A 16 2.52 -28.73 -9.04
N VAL A 17 3.02 -28.19 -7.93
CA VAL A 17 4.38 -27.68 -7.82
C VAL A 17 5.07 -28.24 -6.59
N SER A 18 6.39 -28.38 -6.65
CA SER A 18 7.23 -28.79 -5.52
C SER A 18 8.50 -27.95 -5.55
N GLY A 19 8.83 -27.30 -4.43
CA GLY A 19 9.97 -26.41 -4.34
C GLY A 19 10.18 -25.87 -2.93
N PRO A 20 11.27 -25.11 -2.73
CA PRO A 20 11.50 -24.43 -1.46
C PRO A 20 10.40 -23.39 -1.18
N VAL A 21 10.03 -23.26 0.09
CA VAL A 21 9.07 -22.23 0.53
C VAL A 21 9.83 -20.96 0.87
N TRP A 22 9.36 -19.84 0.34
CA TRP A 22 9.78 -18.51 0.74
C TRP A 22 8.62 -17.79 1.43
N ILE A 23 8.85 -17.33 2.65
CA ILE A 23 7.82 -16.66 3.44
C ILE A 23 7.90 -15.16 3.14
N TYR A 24 6.90 -14.65 2.42
CA TYR A 24 6.74 -13.23 2.21
C TYR A 24 6.31 -12.59 3.53
N ARG A 25 7.04 -11.55 3.93
CA ARG A 25 6.67 -10.71 5.07
C ARG A 25 6.62 -9.28 4.58
N PRO A 26 5.43 -8.65 4.52
CA PRO A 26 5.33 -7.26 4.11
C PRO A 26 6.10 -6.39 5.11
N ILE A 27 6.74 -5.32 4.60
CA ILE A 27 7.45 -4.35 5.42
C ILE A 27 6.46 -3.73 6.39
N GLN A 28 6.61 -3.98 7.69
CA GLN A 28 5.75 -3.36 8.70
C GLN A 28 6.03 -1.86 8.78
N LEU A 29 4.97 -1.05 8.75
CA LEU A 29 5.08 0.37 9.00
C LEU A 29 5.56 0.59 10.43
N SER A 30 6.62 1.36 10.60
CA SER A 30 7.13 1.74 11.92
C SER A 30 7.55 3.20 11.89
N TYR A 31 6.69 4.10 12.37
CA TYR A 31 7.01 5.49 12.63
C TYR A 31 6.57 5.86 14.05
N LYS A 32 7.15 6.95 14.58
CA LYS A 32 6.70 7.55 15.83
C LYS A 32 5.99 8.85 15.51
N THR A 33 4.83 9.08 16.12
CA THR A 33 4.19 10.39 16.08
C THR A 33 5.08 11.41 16.77
N LYS A 34 5.47 12.45 16.03
CA LYS A 34 6.13 13.63 16.55
C LYS A 34 5.10 14.76 16.59
N ASN A 35 5.20 15.60 17.61
CA ASN A 35 4.37 16.79 17.78
C ASN A 35 5.25 18.04 17.62
N PHE A 36 4.60 19.18 17.42
CA PHE A 36 5.27 20.48 17.23
C PHE A 36 6.20 20.49 16.01
N CYS A 37 5.86 19.72 14.97
CA CYS A 37 6.55 19.77 13.68
C CYS A 37 6.26 21.11 12.96
N ASP A 38 7.19 21.53 12.10
CA ASP A 38 6.97 22.65 11.19
C ASP A 38 6.06 22.18 10.03
N PRO A 39 4.85 22.77 9.87
CA PRO A 39 3.95 22.39 8.80
C PRO A 39 4.58 22.53 7.40
N GLN A 40 5.41 23.56 7.17
CA GLN A 40 6.00 23.78 5.85
C GLN A 40 7.03 22.70 5.49
N GLU A 41 7.83 22.27 6.46
CA GLU A 41 8.78 21.18 6.28
C GLU A 41 8.04 19.87 5.97
N GLU A 42 7.01 19.54 6.77
CA GLU A 42 6.24 18.31 6.59
C GLU A 42 5.42 18.29 5.29
N LEU A 43 4.90 19.45 4.85
CA LEU A 43 4.26 19.58 3.53
C LEU A 43 5.24 19.31 2.39
N SER A 44 6.46 19.83 2.47
CA SER A 44 7.50 19.55 1.47
C SER A 44 7.89 18.07 1.45
N ARG A 45 7.99 17.43 2.63
CA ARG A 45 8.21 15.97 2.72
C ARG A 45 7.06 15.19 2.08
N LEU A 46 5.82 15.59 2.35
CA LEU A 46 4.62 14.98 1.78
C LEU A 46 4.61 15.09 0.25
N ASP A 47 4.81 16.28 -0.32
CA ASP A 47 4.81 16.50 -1.76
C ASP A 47 5.87 15.64 -2.48
N ASN A 48 7.07 15.55 -1.89
CA ASN A 48 8.12 14.67 -2.39
C ASN A 48 7.69 13.20 -2.35
N ALA A 49 7.10 12.74 -1.25
CA ALA A 49 6.64 11.36 -1.10
C ALA A 49 5.49 11.03 -2.07
N VAL A 50 4.55 11.94 -2.29
CA VAL A 50 3.49 11.82 -3.30
C VAL A 50 4.10 11.68 -4.70
N GLY A 51 5.09 12.51 -5.03
CA GLY A 51 5.81 12.42 -6.31
C GLY A 51 6.51 11.06 -6.51
N VAL A 52 7.11 10.49 -5.46
CA VAL A 52 7.70 9.15 -5.50
C VAL A 52 6.63 8.07 -5.65
N ALA A 53 5.55 8.14 -4.88
CA ALA A 53 4.45 7.17 -4.94
C ALA A 53 3.80 7.13 -6.32
N LYS A 54 3.56 8.29 -6.96
CA LYS A 54 3.04 8.38 -8.33
C LYS A 54 3.94 7.67 -9.34
N LYS A 55 5.26 7.90 -9.26
CA LYS A 55 6.24 7.23 -10.15
C LYS A 55 6.24 5.72 -9.95
N GLN A 56 6.13 5.25 -8.70
CA GLN A 56 6.05 3.82 -8.40
C GLN A 56 4.77 3.20 -8.98
N LEU A 57 3.61 3.83 -8.77
CA LEU A 57 2.33 3.36 -9.32
C LEU A 57 2.34 3.31 -10.84
N GLN A 58 2.87 4.35 -11.50
CA GLN A 58 3.01 4.36 -12.95
C GLN A 58 3.94 3.24 -13.45
N GLY A 59 5.05 2.99 -12.75
CA GLY A 59 5.96 1.89 -13.08
C GLY A 59 5.31 0.51 -12.91
N LEU A 60 4.47 0.32 -11.89
CA LEU A 60 3.71 -0.91 -11.68
C LEU A 60 2.66 -1.09 -12.78
N MET A 61 1.89 -0.05 -13.08
CA MET A 61 0.89 -0.06 -14.14
C MET A 61 1.49 -0.48 -15.49
N LEU A 62 2.62 0.13 -15.90
CA LEU A 62 3.29 -0.20 -17.16
C LEU A 62 3.78 -1.65 -17.20
N LYS A 63 4.36 -2.15 -16.09
CA LYS A 63 4.83 -3.54 -16.00
C LYS A 63 3.67 -4.52 -16.06
N THR A 64 2.58 -4.27 -15.34
CA THR A 64 1.39 -5.12 -15.34
C THR A 64 0.72 -5.12 -16.70
N LYS A 65 0.65 -3.96 -17.38
CA LYS A 65 0.11 -3.86 -18.74
C LYS A 65 0.90 -4.70 -19.75
N ASP A 66 2.22 -4.74 -19.63
CA ASP A 66 3.09 -5.51 -20.52
C ASP A 66 3.07 -7.02 -20.22
N GLN A 67 3.00 -7.41 -18.94
CA GLN A 67 3.15 -8.80 -18.51
C GLN A 67 1.82 -9.58 -18.39
N ILE A 68 0.73 -8.90 -18.05
CA ILE A 68 -0.55 -9.53 -17.72
C ILE A 68 -1.64 -9.02 -18.67
N GLY A 69 -1.86 -7.70 -18.69
CA GLY A 69 -2.94 -7.13 -19.49
C GLY A 69 -3.32 -5.70 -19.08
N GLU A 70 -4.05 -5.03 -19.97
CA GLU A 70 -4.51 -3.66 -19.74
C GLU A 70 -5.61 -3.59 -18.67
N GLU A 71 -6.47 -4.61 -18.58
CA GLU A 71 -7.56 -4.66 -17.60
C GLU A 71 -7.00 -4.72 -16.17
N GLU A 72 -6.03 -5.60 -15.93
CA GLU A 72 -5.36 -5.77 -14.64
C GLU A 72 -4.53 -4.55 -14.25
N ALA A 73 -4.02 -3.81 -15.23
CA ALA A 73 -3.29 -2.57 -14.98
C ALA A 73 -4.18 -1.43 -14.46
N GLN A 74 -5.50 -1.46 -14.71
CA GLN A 74 -6.43 -0.38 -14.31
C GLN A 74 -6.52 -0.20 -12.78
N ILE A 75 -6.23 -1.25 -12.01
CA ILE A 75 -6.18 -1.19 -10.55
C ILE A 75 -5.18 -0.10 -10.09
N PHE A 76 -4.04 0.03 -10.76
CA PHE A 76 -3.04 1.05 -10.41
C PHE A 76 -3.47 2.48 -10.79
N GLU A 77 -4.32 2.65 -11.81
CA GLU A 77 -4.90 3.96 -12.12
C GLU A 77 -5.90 4.37 -11.03
N ALA A 78 -6.71 3.44 -10.52
CA ALA A 78 -7.58 3.70 -9.38
C ALA A 78 -6.79 4.13 -8.13
N HIS A 79 -5.67 3.47 -7.83
CA HIS A 79 -4.77 3.87 -6.74
C HIS A 79 -4.18 5.27 -6.94
N LYS A 80 -3.84 5.65 -8.18
CA LYS A 80 -3.36 6.99 -8.50
C LYS A 80 -4.45 8.04 -8.30
N LEU A 81 -5.69 7.74 -8.67
CA LEU A 81 -6.83 8.64 -8.45
C LEU A 81 -7.08 8.88 -6.95
N ILE A 82 -6.96 7.85 -6.11
CA ILE A 82 -7.05 7.99 -4.65
C ILE A 82 -5.94 8.91 -4.12
N LEU A 83 -4.70 8.73 -4.59
CA LEU A 83 -3.57 9.58 -4.19
C LEU A 83 -3.73 11.04 -4.61
N GLU A 84 -4.50 11.30 -5.67
CA GLU A 84 -4.78 12.63 -6.22
C GLU A 84 -6.08 13.25 -5.67
N ASP A 85 -6.81 12.52 -4.82
CA ASP A 85 -8.08 12.97 -4.26
C ASP A 85 -7.87 14.24 -3.41
N PRO A 86 -8.50 15.38 -3.78
CA PRO A 86 -8.40 16.62 -3.02
C PRO A 86 -8.92 16.50 -1.59
N GLU A 87 -9.92 15.66 -1.33
CA GLU A 87 -10.48 15.47 0.01
C GLU A 87 -9.45 14.82 0.93
N LEU A 88 -8.81 13.73 0.47
CA LEU A 88 -7.74 13.09 1.22
C LEU A 88 -6.56 14.04 1.43
N LYS A 89 -6.17 14.80 0.39
CA LYS A 89 -5.10 15.80 0.50
C LYS A 89 -5.42 16.85 1.56
N ASN A 90 -6.63 17.39 1.58
CA ASN A 90 -7.04 18.40 2.55
C ASN A 90 -7.04 17.85 3.98
N LEU A 91 -7.51 16.61 4.20
CA LEU A 91 -7.44 15.95 5.51
C LEU A 91 -6.00 15.88 6.03
N VAL A 92 -5.04 15.52 5.18
CA VAL A 92 -3.63 15.46 5.57
C VAL A 92 -3.08 16.85 5.89
N ILE A 93 -3.36 17.84 5.04
CA ILE A 93 -2.91 19.23 5.24
C ILE A 93 -3.48 19.79 6.55
N ASP A 94 -4.76 19.57 6.82
CA ASP A 94 -5.40 20.04 8.05
C ASP A 94 -4.72 19.48 9.30
N LEU A 95 -4.30 18.21 9.29
CA LEU A 95 -3.58 17.60 10.40
C LEU A 95 -2.16 18.18 10.53
N LEU A 96 -1.46 18.43 9.43
CA LEU A 96 -0.14 19.06 9.44
C LEU A 96 -0.20 20.48 10.00
N GLU A 97 -1.14 21.30 9.54
CA GLU A 97 -1.24 22.71 9.93
C GLU A 97 -1.81 22.89 11.34
N ASN A 98 -2.90 22.19 11.67
CA ASN A 98 -3.63 22.41 12.92
C ASN A 98 -3.11 21.54 14.07
N LYS A 99 -2.77 20.27 13.83
CA LYS A 99 -2.23 19.39 14.88
C LYS A 99 -0.70 19.43 14.97
N ARG A 100 -0.01 19.97 13.94
CA ARG A 100 1.46 20.09 13.90
C ARG A 100 2.17 18.78 14.21
N ILE A 101 1.71 17.71 13.57
CA ILE A 101 2.30 16.37 13.65
C ILE A 101 3.14 16.07 12.40
N ASN A 102 3.99 15.05 12.47
CA ASN A 102 4.78 14.62 11.31
C ASN A 102 3.92 13.99 10.20
N ALA A 103 4.39 14.06 8.95
CA ALA A 103 3.68 13.61 7.76
C ALA A 103 3.21 12.15 7.81
N GLU A 104 4.01 11.24 8.37
CA GLU A 104 3.61 9.83 8.48
C GLU A 104 2.36 9.66 9.33
N ALA A 105 2.27 10.37 10.46
CA ALA A 105 1.13 10.31 11.36
C ALA A 105 -0.11 11.02 10.78
N ALA A 106 0.09 12.11 10.04
CA ALA A 106 -0.99 12.82 9.36
C ALA A 106 -1.59 11.98 8.23
N VAL A 107 -0.75 11.32 7.42
CA VAL A 107 -1.22 10.42 6.35
C VAL A 107 -2.00 9.26 6.94
N ASP A 108 -1.45 8.56 7.93
CA ASP A 108 -2.10 7.38 8.53
C ASP A 108 -3.48 7.72 9.11
N GLN A 109 -3.58 8.80 9.89
CA GLN A 109 -4.87 9.25 10.46
C GLN A 109 -5.89 9.64 9.38
N SER A 110 -5.45 10.33 8.33
CA SER A 110 -6.34 10.76 7.24
C SER A 110 -6.86 9.59 6.42
N ILE A 111 -5.97 8.62 6.14
CA ILE A 111 -6.30 7.40 5.41
C ILE A 111 -7.30 6.56 6.19
N GLU A 112 -7.08 6.35 7.49
CA GLU A 112 -8.03 5.62 8.32
C GLU A 112 -9.38 6.35 8.45
N GLN A 113 -9.37 7.68 8.57
CA GLN A 113 -10.61 8.47 8.58
C GLN A 113 -11.40 8.31 7.27
N TYR A 114 -10.71 8.40 6.13
CA TYR A 114 -11.34 8.27 4.81
C TYR A 114 -11.83 6.84 4.54
N ALA A 115 -11.01 5.83 4.85
CA ALA A 115 -11.38 4.42 4.71
C ALA A 115 -12.59 4.05 5.59
N ASN A 116 -12.65 4.53 6.84
CA ASN A 116 -13.78 4.29 7.72
C ASN A 116 -15.07 4.97 7.21
N SER A 117 -14.95 6.15 6.60
CA SER A 117 -16.09 6.84 5.97
C SER A 117 -16.65 6.05 4.78
N LEU A 118 -15.78 5.42 3.98
CA LEU A 118 -16.21 4.52 2.89
C LEU A 118 -16.88 3.25 3.43
N GLN A 119 -16.32 2.63 4.47
CA GLN A 119 -16.90 1.42 5.07
C GLN A 119 -18.29 1.65 5.67
N ALA A 120 -18.56 2.86 6.17
CA ALA A 120 -19.87 3.23 6.71
C ALA A 120 -20.99 3.26 5.65
N LEU A 121 -20.67 3.23 4.35
CA LEU A 121 -21.64 3.15 3.26
C LEU A 121 -22.16 1.71 3.01
N ASP A 122 -21.64 0.72 3.75
CA ASP A 122 -22.16 -0.66 3.88
C ASP A 122 -22.40 -1.44 2.57
N SER A 123 -21.61 -1.17 1.52
CA SER A 123 -21.61 -1.95 0.28
C SER A 123 -20.29 -2.71 0.08
N GLU A 124 -20.35 -3.87 -0.58
CA GLU A 124 -19.18 -4.66 -0.95
C GLU A 124 -18.16 -3.85 -1.76
N TYR A 125 -18.65 -3.07 -2.72
CA TYR A 125 -17.86 -2.13 -3.52
C TYR A 125 -17.08 -1.11 -2.66
N PHE A 126 -17.72 -0.50 -1.65
CA PHE A 126 -17.03 0.47 -0.79
C PHE A 126 -16.07 -0.17 0.20
N ARG A 127 -16.28 -1.44 0.58
CA ARG A 127 -15.33 -2.19 1.41
C ARG A 127 -14.03 -2.48 0.68
N GLU A 128 -14.10 -2.92 -0.58
CA GLU A 128 -12.91 -3.09 -1.42
C GLU A 128 -12.16 -1.77 -1.58
N ARG A 129 -12.89 -0.69 -1.89
CA ARG A 129 -12.29 0.63 -2.06
C ARG A 129 -11.65 1.19 -0.78
N ALA A 130 -12.18 0.86 0.39
CA ALA A 130 -11.56 1.21 1.66
C ALA A 130 -10.21 0.51 1.86
N GLN A 131 -10.06 -0.72 1.36
CA GLN A 131 -8.79 -1.43 1.40
C GLN A 131 -7.77 -0.79 0.44
N ASP A 132 -8.20 -0.44 -0.79
CA ASP A 132 -7.35 0.28 -1.76
C ASP A 132 -6.80 1.59 -1.17
N VAL A 133 -7.66 2.33 -0.44
CA VAL A 133 -7.27 3.55 0.28
C VAL A 133 -6.16 3.27 1.30
N ARG A 134 -6.30 2.22 2.11
CA ARG A 134 -5.27 1.84 3.10
C ARG A 134 -3.97 1.45 2.42
N ASP A 135 -4.02 0.75 1.30
CA ASP A 135 -2.83 0.33 0.56
C ASP A 135 -2.08 1.53 -0.06
N VAL A 136 -2.81 2.51 -0.59
CA VAL A 136 -2.24 3.79 -1.04
C VAL A 136 -1.59 4.54 0.12
N GLY A 137 -2.27 4.61 1.28
CA GLY A 137 -1.74 5.22 2.50
C GLY A 137 -0.45 4.57 2.96
N ARG A 138 -0.43 3.23 3.03
CA ARG A 138 0.77 2.45 3.39
C ARG A 138 1.93 2.75 2.45
N ARG A 139 1.68 2.77 1.13
CA ARG A 139 2.70 3.11 0.13
C ARG A 139 3.25 4.51 0.34
N LEU A 140 2.39 5.48 0.62
CA LEU A 140 2.80 6.87 0.85
C LEU A 140 3.67 7.01 2.11
N ILE A 141 3.32 6.30 3.19
CA ILE A 141 4.14 6.27 4.42
C ILE A 141 5.51 5.64 4.14
N LEU A 142 5.58 4.54 3.38
CA LEU A 142 6.86 3.96 3.00
C LEU A 142 7.72 4.93 2.18
N CYS A 143 7.09 5.72 1.29
CA CYS A 143 7.78 6.77 0.54
C CYS A 143 8.31 7.89 1.46
N LEU A 144 7.53 8.31 2.47
CA LEU A 144 7.96 9.29 3.48
C LEU A 144 9.16 8.80 4.31
N GLN A 145 9.23 7.50 4.55
CA GLN A 145 10.33 6.85 5.26
C GLN A 145 11.56 6.59 4.37
N GLY A 146 11.46 6.84 3.06
CA GLY A 146 12.52 6.53 2.10
C GLY A 146 12.76 5.03 1.90
N VAL A 147 11.84 4.18 2.37
CA VAL A 147 11.94 2.73 2.22
C VAL A 147 11.59 2.37 0.78
N LYS A 148 12.51 1.72 0.07
CA LYS A 148 12.20 1.23 -1.27
C LYS A 148 11.40 -0.05 -1.11
N THR A 149 10.22 -0.14 -1.73
CA THR A 149 9.42 -1.38 -1.73
C THR A 149 10.18 -2.56 -2.36
N SER A 150 11.26 -2.30 -3.11
CA SER A 150 12.19 -3.31 -3.62
C SER A 150 13.10 -3.95 -2.56
N ASP A 151 13.06 -3.50 -1.31
CA ASP A 151 13.90 -4.06 -0.24
C ASP A 151 13.39 -5.41 0.28
N ALA A 152 12.17 -5.82 -0.12
CA ALA A 152 11.78 -7.21 -0.08
C ALA A 152 12.60 -7.97 -1.13
N LYS A 153 13.74 -8.53 -0.72
CA LYS A 153 14.61 -9.35 -1.57
C LYS A 153 13.79 -10.50 -2.17
N MET A 154 13.37 -10.31 -3.42
CA MET A 154 12.81 -11.39 -4.22
C MET A 154 13.86 -12.50 -4.32
N PRO A 155 13.48 -13.77 -4.09
CA PRO A 155 14.41 -14.87 -4.26
C PRO A 155 14.82 -14.98 -5.73
N GLU A 156 16.11 -15.16 -5.97
CA GLU A 156 16.68 -15.30 -7.33
C GLU A 156 16.32 -16.66 -7.97
N ASN A 157 15.92 -17.64 -7.15
CA ASN A 157 15.56 -18.98 -7.58
C ASN A 157 14.03 -19.19 -7.47
N PRO A 158 13.45 -20.13 -8.25
CA PRO A 158 12.03 -20.47 -8.14
C PRO A 158 11.65 -20.94 -6.73
N VAL A 159 10.56 -20.40 -6.18
CA VAL A 159 10.05 -20.70 -4.83
C VAL A 159 8.53 -20.86 -4.85
N ILE A 160 8.01 -21.51 -3.81
CA ILE A 160 6.60 -21.42 -3.42
C ILE A 160 6.48 -20.26 -2.44
N ILE A 161 5.65 -19.26 -2.75
CA ILE A 161 5.44 -18.11 -1.87
C ILE A 161 4.38 -18.46 -0.82
N LEU A 162 4.71 -18.22 0.45
CA LEU A 162 3.76 -18.26 1.56
C LEU A 162 3.61 -16.86 2.14
N ALA A 163 2.39 -16.34 2.17
CA ALA A 163 2.06 -15.02 2.72
C ALA A 163 0.74 -15.10 3.50
N ASP A 164 0.55 -14.17 4.44
CA ASP A 164 -0.77 -13.98 5.06
C ASP A 164 -1.76 -13.39 4.03
N GLU A 165 -1.26 -12.49 3.18
CA GLU A 165 -1.95 -11.85 2.05
C GLU A 165 -0.89 -11.46 1.01
N LEU A 166 -1.21 -11.58 -0.29
CA LEU A 166 -0.29 -11.33 -1.42
C LEU A 166 -0.59 -10.00 -2.11
#